data_AF-A0A7C0ZX92-F1
#
_entry.id   AF-A0A7C0ZX92-F1
#
_cell.length_a   1.000
_cell.length_b   1.000
_cell.length_c   1.000
_cell.angle_alpha   90.00
_cell.angle_beta   90.00
_cell.angle_gamma   90.00
#
_symmetry.space_group_name_H-M   'P 1'
#
loop_
_entity.id
_entity.type
_entity.pdbx_description
1 polymer ?
#
loop_
_entity_poly.entity_id
_entity_poly.type
_entity_poly.pdbx_seq_one_letter_code
_entity_poly.pdbx_strand_id
1 'polypeptide(L)'
;MNPKRGWVQQFHPGTMRNINTRMFRKKEADTGFSSIGNPRGTYRISKFPDLLHQEDKLIRTILYNVNPAATAMLIIMPGNFHDGRTPGKMQRETGW
;
A
#
# COMPACT_ATOMS: atom_id res chain seq x y z
N MET A 1 -11.17 5.79 -6.38
CA MET A 1 -11.51 4.35 -6.52
C MET A 1 -12.92 4.21 -7.04
N ASN A 2 -13.25 3.10 -7.70
CA ASN A 2 -14.59 2.88 -8.25
C ASN A 2 -15.26 1.66 -7.58
N PRO A 3 -16.05 1.86 -6.53
CA PRO A 3 -16.72 0.76 -5.83
C PRO A 3 -17.73 0.00 -6.68
N LYS A 4 -18.21 0.60 -7.77
CA LYS A 4 -19.23 0.03 -8.65
C LYS A 4 -18.67 -0.97 -9.68
N ARG A 5 -17.35 -1.05 -9.84
CA ARG A 5 -16.70 -1.86 -10.89
C ARG A 5 -16.18 -3.22 -10.41
N GLY A 6 -16.40 -3.58 -9.14
CA GLY A 6 -15.95 -4.86 -8.58
C GLY A 6 -14.43 -5.05 -8.60
N TRP A 7 -13.64 -3.99 -8.77
CA TRP A 7 -12.18 -4.06 -8.84
C TRP A 7 -11.53 -4.39 -7.51
N VAL A 8 -10.29 -4.86 -7.58
CA VAL A 8 -9.38 -4.93 -6.45
C VAL A 8 -8.44 -3.72 -6.52
N GLN A 9 -8.27 -3.02 -5.41
CA GLN A 9 -7.28 -1.95 -5.29
C GLN A 9 -6.00 -2.47 -4.63
N GLN A 10 -4.86 -2.03 -5.13
CA GLN A 10 -3.55 -2.47 -4.67
C GLN A 10 -2.69 -1.25 -4.33
N PHE A 11 -2.07 -1.25 -3.15
CA PHE A 11 -1.20 -0.15 -2.72
C PHE A 11 0.22 -0.64 -2.52
N HIS A 12 1.18 0.02 -3.20
CA HIS A 12 2.61 -0.27 -3.14
C HIS A 12 3.41 0.90 -2.52
N PRO A 13 3.20 1.23 -1.23
CA PRO A 13 3.97 2.25 -0.55
C PRO A 13 5.39 1.77 -0.19
N GLY A 14 6.26 2.75 0.06
CA GLY A 14 7.55 2.52 0.74
C GLY A 14 8.79 2.63 -0.14
N THR A 15 8.65 2.84 -1.45
CA THR A 15 9.83 3.09 -2.31
C THR A 15 10.32 4.53 -2.19
N MET A 16 11.62 4.70 -2.03
CA MET A 16 12.30 5.97 -2.24
C MET A 16 12.85 5.99 -3.68
N ARG A 17 12.28 6.85 -4.53
CA ARG A 17 12.53 6.82 -5.97
C ARG A 17 13.58 7.83 -6.41
N ASN A 18 14.31 7.50 -7.47
CA ASN A 18 15.21 8.39 -8.21
C ASN A 18 16.26 9.10 -7.32
N ILE A 19 16.85 8.37 -6.38
CA ILE A 19 17.72 8.94 -5.33
C ILE A 19 19.07 9.40 -5.84
N ASN A 20 19.48 8.94 -7.04
CA ASN A 20 20.70 9.39 -7.69
C ASN A 20 20.37 10.47 -8.73
N THR A 21 20.38 11.74 -8.31
CA THR A 21 20.05 12.90 -9.17
C THR A 21 20.88 12.96 -10.44
N ARG A 22 22.17 12.63 -10.38
CA ARG A 22 23.06 12.63 -11.55
C ARG A 22 22.59 11.61 -12.59
N MET A 23 22.20 10.42 -12.14
CA MET A 23 21.72 9.36 -13.04
C MET A 23 20.30 9.60 -13.51
N PHE A 24 19.41 10.16 -12.67
CA PHE A 24 18.08 10.56 -13.07
C PHE A 24 18.10 11.56 -14.22
N ARG A 25 18.99 12.57 -14.19
CA ARG A 25 19.16 13.51 -15.30
C ARG A 25 19.66 12.88 -16.60
N LYS A 26 20.34 11.72 -16.53
CA LYS A 26 20.90 11.02 -17.69
C LYS A 26 20.00 9.92 -18.25
N LYS A 27 19.23 9.26 -17.39
CA LYS A 27 18.50 8.01 -17.69
C LYS A 27 17.02 8.05 -17.31
N GLU A 28 16.55 9.15 -16.74
CA GLU A 28 15.17 9.31 -16.24
C GLU A 28 14.77 8.30 -15.16
N ALA A 29 13.47 8.14 -14.94
CA ALA A 29 12.89 7.27 -13.91
C ALA A 29 13.06 5.78 -14.25
N ASP A 30 12.88 4.92 -13.24
CA ASP A 30 12.78 3.47 -13.39
C ASP A 30 14.02 2.77 -14.01
N THR A 31 15.20 3.38 -13.88
CA THR A 31 16.48 2.84 -14.39
C THR A 31 17.40 2.28 -13.30
N GLY A 32 16.83 1.79 -12.19
CA GLY A 32 17.57 1.11 -11.12
C GLY A 32 18.10 1.99 -9.99
N PHE A 33 17.72 3.28 -9.94
CA PHE A 33 18.17 4.24 -8.92
C PHE A 33 17.09 4.52 -7.87
N SER A 34 16.38 3.49 -7.44
CA SER A 34 15.37 3.54 -6.37
C SER A 34 15.68 2.48 -5.32
N SER A 35 15.25 2.72 -4.08
CA SER A 35 15.54 1.84 -2.95
C SER A 35 14.38 1.77 -1.97
N ILE A 36 14.54 0.93 -0.94
CA ILE A 36 13.64 0.88 0.22
C ILE A 36 13.69 2.23 0.94
N GLY A 37 12.53 2.85 1.12
CA GLY A 37 12.35 4.03 1.96
C GLY A 37 11.93 3.66 3.39
N ASN A 38 11.94 4.64 4.29
CA ASN A 38 11.57 4.43 5.69
C ASN A 38 10.09 3.97 5.84
N PRO A 39 9.78 3.18 6.89
CA PRO A 39 8.41 2.81 7.18
C PRO A 39 7.56 4.06 7.39
N ARG A 40 6.41 4.12 6.72
CA ARG A 40 5.40 5.14 7.06
C ARG A 40 4.73 4.75 8.37
N GLY A 41 4.41 5.73 9.21
CA GLY A 41 3.74 5.47 10.49
C GLY A 41 2.39 4.76 10.30
N THR A 42 2.15 3.74 11.14
CA THR A 42 0.92 2.91 11.23
C THR A 42 -0.36 3.75 11.10
N TYR A 43 -0.43 4.81 11.91
CA TYR A 43 -1.57 5.71 11.99
C TYR A 43 -1.88 6.42 10.67
N ARG A 44 -0.84 6.83 9.92
CA ARG A 44 -1.06 7.51 8.64
C ARG A 44 -1.59 6.56 7.57
N ILE A 45 -1.14 5.30 7.61
CA ILE A 45 -1.60 4.28 6.67
C ILE A 45 -3.04 3.89 6.99
N SER A 46 -3.43 3.76 8.26
CA SER A 46 -4.79 3.36 8.64
C SER A 46 -5.86 4.41 8.30
N LYS A 47 -5.50 5.69 8.24
CA LYS A 47 -6.45 6.78 7.94
C LYS A 47 -7.12 6.67 6.59
N PHE A 48 -6.37 6.25 5.57
CA PHE A 48 -6.92 6.17 4.22
C PHE A 48 -8.01 5.08 4.06
N PRO A 49 -7.78 3.80 4.44
CA PRO A 49 -8.84 2.79 4.42
C PRO A 49 -9.97 3.11 5.39
N ASP A 50 -9.70 3.75 6.53
CA ASP A 50 -10.72 4.24 7.48
C ASP A 50 -11.69 5.25 6.83
N LEU A 51 -11.17 6.27 6.15
CA LEU A 51 -12.00 7.24 5.41
C LEU A 51 -12.89 6.57 4.36
N LEU A 52 -12.36 5.56 3.64
CA LEU A 52 -13.16 4.80 2.68
C LEU A 52 -14.20 3.91 3.37
N HIS A 53 -13.85 3.34 4.52
CA HIS A 53 -14.73 2.45 5.26
C HIS A 53 -15.92 3.20 5.87
N GLN A 54 -15.70 4.41 6.39
CA GLN A 54 -16.76 5.27 6.93
C GLN A 54 -17.84 5.61 5.90
N GLU A 55 -17.48 5.66 4.61
CA GLU A 55 -18.41 5.96 3.52
C GLU A 55 -18.91 4.70 2.77
N ASP A 56 -18.63 3.50 3.28
CA ASP A 56 -18.89 2.20 2.61
C ASP A 56 -18.31 2.12 1.18
N LYS A 57 -17.16 2.79 0.98
CA LYS A 57 -16.42 2.85 -0.30
C LYS A 57 -15.17 1.99 -0.30
N LEU A 58 -14.83 1.36 0.82
CA LEU A 58 -13.69 0.45 0.89
C LEU A 58 -13.99 -0.84 0.11
N ILE A 59 -13.32 -1.01 -1.02
CA ILE A 59 -13.38 -2.22 -1.84
C ILE A 59 -12.32 -3.23 -1.45
N ARG A 60 -12.33 -4.40 -2.12
CA ARG A 60 -11.29 -5.42 -2.00
C ARG A 60 -9.91 -4.80 -2.16
N THR A 61 -9.08 -4.93 -1.14
CA THR A 61 -7.81 -4.18 -1.01
C THR A 61 -6.65 -5.12 -0.74
N ILE A 62 -5.53 -4.89 -1.43
CA ILE A 62 -4.27 -5.56 -1.17
C ILE A 62 -3.22 -4.52 -0.78
N LEU A 63 -2.58 -4.70 0.37
CA LEU A 63 -1.46 -3.88 0.85
C LEU A 63 -0.13 -4.58 0.61
N TYR A 64 0.82 -3.83 0.05
CA TYR A 64 2.21 -4.23 -0.11
C TYR A 64 3.14 -3.33 0.71
N ASN A 65 4.34 -3.82 1.00
CA ASN A 65 5.46 -3.02 1.45
C ASN A 65 6.76 -3.58 0.91
N VAL A 66 7.64 -2.67 0.44
CA VAL A 66 9.02 -3.02 0.13
C VAL A 66 9.93 -3.00 1.38
N ASN A 67 9.48 -2.37 2.47
CA ASN A 67 10.28 -2.25 3.70
C ASN A 67 9.93 -3.37 4.70
N PRO A 68 10.82 -4.34 4.99
CA PRO A 68 10.55 -5.45 5.91
C PRO A 68 10.17 -5.00 7.33
N ALA A 69 10.64 -3.84 7.79
CA ALA A 69 10.31 -3.31 9.11
C ALA A 69 8.82 -2.90 9.24
N ALA A 70 8.12 -2.70 8.13
CA ALA A 70 6.68 -2.44 8.10
C ALA A 70 5.82 -3.72 8.07
N THR A 71 6.42 -4.91 7.94
CA THR A 71 5.70 -6.17 7.67
C THR A 71 4.72 -6.53 8.77
N ALA A 72 5.17 -6.56 10.04
CA ALA A 72 4.31 -6.91 11.17
C ALA A 72 3.16 -5.91 11.37
N MET A 73 3.38 -4.63 11.06
CA MET A 73 2.32 -3.63 11.07
C MET A 73 1.27 -3.92 10.00
N LEU A 74 1.71 -4.20 8.77
CA LEU A 74 0.79 -4.36 7.64
C LEU A 74 0.09 -5.73 7.62
N ILE A 75 0.65 -6.75 8.26
CA ILE A 75 -0.02 -8.07 8.31
C ILE A 75 -1.26 -8.05 9.21
N ILE A 76 -1.24 -7.23 10.27
CA ILE A 76 -2.34 -7.15 11.25
C ILE A 76 -3.43 -6.16 10.79
N MET A 77 -3.04 -5.07 10.11
CA MET A 77 -3.94 -3.99 9.72
C MET A 77 -5.20 -4.40 8.92
N PRO A 78 -5.15 -5.37 7.97
CA PRO A 78 -6.33 -5.82 7.25
C PRO A 78 -7.48 -6.29 8.14
N GLY A 79 -7.17 -6.87 9.30
CA GLY A 79 -8.15 -7.35 10.27
C GLY A 79 -9.14 -6.27 10.74
N ASN A 80 -8.69 -5.01 10.77
CA ASN A 80 -9.51 -3.88 11.21
C ASN A 80 -10.63 -3.50 10.22
N PHE A 81 -10.59 -4.00 8.99
CA PHE A 81 -11.45 -3.53 7.90
C PHE A 81 -12.24 -4.65 7.20
N HIS A 82 -12.28 -5.85 7.78
CA HIS A 82 -13.21 -6.89 7.34
C HIS A 82 -14.65 -6.51 7.71
N ASP A 83 -15.60 -6.83 6.83
CA ASP A 83 -17.01 -6.46 6.97
C ASP A 83 -17.94 -7.65 7.26
N GLY A 84 -17.37 -8.86 7.43
CA GLY A 84 -18.12 -10.11 7.63
C GLY A 84 -18.89 -10.61 6.40
N ARG A 85 -18.81 -9.91 5.25
CA ARG A 85 -19.56 -10.25 4.02
C ARG A 85 -18.63 -10.67 2.89
N THR A 86 -17.46 -10.05 2.81
CA THR A 86 -16.47 -10.31 1.76
C THR A 86 -15.28 -11.10 2.32
N PRO A 87 -15.09 -12.37 1.93
CA PRO A 87 -13.92 -13.15 2.34
C PRO A 87 -12.63 -12.42 1.97
N GLY A 88 -11.77 -12.17 2.96
CA GLY A 88 -10.50 -11.48 2.75
C GLY A 88 -10.66 -10.11 2.09
N LYS A 89 -11.66 -9.31 2.50
CA LYS A 89 -11.89 -7.94 1.97
C LYS A 89 -10.61 -7.10 1.89
N MET A 90 -9.73 -7.25 2.86
CA MET A 90 -8.42 -6.61 2.86
C MET A 90 -7.37 -7.68 3.09
N GLN A 91 -6.25 -7.61 2.38
CA GLN A 91 -5.17 -8.58 2.44
C GLN A 91 -3.82 -7.86 2.48
N ARG A 92 -2.83 -8.53 3.08
CA ARG A 92 -1.42 -8.18 2.96
C ARG A 92 -0.77 -9.24 2.09
N GLU A 93 -0.25 -8.82 0.95
CA GLU A 93 0.24 -9.73 -0.08
C GLU A 93 1.64 -10.27 0.24
N THR A 94 2.20 -11.15 -0.59
CA THR A 94 3.58 -11.67 -0.41
C THR A 94 4.66 -10.57 -0.56
N GLY A 95 5.96 -10.92 -0.50
CA GLY A 95 7.05 -9.95 -0.62
C GLY A 95 7.05 -9.21 -1.97
N TRP A 96 7.39 -7.92 -1.95
CA TRP A 96 7.55 -7.05 -3.13
C TRP A 96 8.95 -6.48 -3.19
#